data_AF-A0A564ZDC4-F1
#
_entry.id   AF-A0A564ZDC4-F1
#
_cell.length_a   1.000
_cell.length_b   1.000
_cell.length_c   1.000
_cell.angle_alpha   90.00
_cell.angle_beta   90.00
_cell.angle_gamma   90.00
#
_symmetry.space_group_name_H-M   'P 1'
#
loop_
_entity.id
_entity.type
_entity.pdbx_description
1 polymer ?
#
loop_
_entity_poly.entity_id
_entity_poly.type
_entity_poly.pdbx_seq_one_letter_code
_entity_poly.pdbx_strand_id
1 'polypeptide(L)'
;MKFLLSRFDISPRSGLITNIENYHDIKFSTPNCLLYTKFGAVPFLSNDIVRQLNNAPQLTFASLNFLRERSTVFQKFGKGLAKFSGLNLPVVLFQNDPTAAAITRAVDRKSVQIWAVGGRLPVTMEQYADCVLGALPVAYQMPVDNETAFPDVTPPTKKRCQKSVQRTKSYSEMIGTFVKSNETLSKIPSLISVTGGNDLDQRIRGVNSTDFTSGSGVVLDGFFHESLDGSRATHLENVFTILKSVCEKIPPNLPRFMTSIWQPDEVVRAVRCGVDIFDGSLPFRLTRSGIAWLYTVNRNVDESAKPWIRFPFPPEDLKDEVYKQPLQDDCPCFTCKRHNRGYISHLHSVEEMLAHILLMIHNSVQCYAFFEDMRKAIVDDRFDEFETMAKGHHFPEDLIQIDLTAKSLQNNDA
;
A
#
# COMPACT_ATOMS: atom_id res chain seq x y z
N MET A 1 13.53 5.70 -13.95
CA MET A 1 13.64 5.71 -12.48
C MET A 1 14.96 5.05 -12.08
N LYS A 2 15.79 5.70 -11.27
CA LYS A 2 17.07 5.14 -10.77
C LYS A 2 17.02 5.03 -9.26
N PHE A 3 17.34 3.86 -8.73
CA PHE A 3 17.45 3.62 -7.30
C PHE A 3 18.92 3.57 -6.87
N LEU A 4 19.27 4.37 -5.87
CA LEU A 4 20.60 4.50 -5.31
C LEU A 4 20.56 4.09 -3.85
N LEU A 5 21.33 3.09 -3.45
CA LEU A 5 21.49 2.74 -2.04
C LEU A 5 22.50 3.68 -1.39
N SER A 6 22.19 4.14 -0.19
CA SER A 6 23.15 4.83 0.68
C SER A 6 23.87 3.85 1.62
N ARG A 7 23.23 2.74 1.99
CA ARG A 7 23.82 1.64 2.77
C ARG A 7 23.81 0.36 1.94
N PHE A 8 24.99 -0.09 1.52
CA PHE A 8 25.20 -1.36 0.82
C PHE A 8 25.42 -2.46 1.88
N ASP A 9 24.74 -3.60 1.72
CA ASP A 9 24.91 -4.83 2.51
C ASP A 9 24.44 -4.84 3.99
N ILE A 10 23.84 -3.76 4.48
CA ILE A 10 23.25 -3.70 5.83
C ILE A 10 21.73 -3.59 5.70
N SER A 11 21.01 -4.49 6.38
CA SER A 11 19.58 -4.33 6.62
C SER A 11 19.37 -3.67 7.99
N PRO A 12 18.48 -2.69 8.12
CA PRO A 12 17.57 -2.17 7.10
C PRO A 12 18.24 -1.29 6.04
N ARG A 13 17.68 -1.31 4.83
CA ARG A 13 18.20 -0.56 3.68
C ARG A 13 17.78 0.91 3.77
N SER A 14 18.71 1.80 3.41
CA SER A 14 18.40 3.19 3.12
C SER A 14 18.78 3.47 1.67
N GLY A 15 17.88 4.15 0.95
CA GLY A 15 18.05 4.42 -0.46
C GLY A 15 17.32 5.66 -0.93
N LEU A 16 17.53 5.99 -2.20
CA LEU A 16 16.99 7.17 -2.85
C LEU A 16 16.60 6.84 -4.28
N ILE A 17 15.34 7.08 -4.61
CA ILE A 17 14.85 7.06 -5.98
C ILE A 17 14.99 8.46 -6.58
N THR A 18 15.63 8.53 -7.75
CA THR A 18 15.88 9.74 -8.54
C THR A 18 15.65 9.46 -10.03
N ASN A 19 15.90 10.47 -10.89
CA ASN A 19 15.81 10.35 -12.35
C ASN A 19 14.48 9.71 -12.80
N ILE A 20 13.40 10.27 -12.26
CA ILE A 20 12.04 9.94 -12.66
C ILE A 20 11.73 10.77 -13.89
N GLU A 21 11.37 10.10 -14.98
CA GLU A 21 11.08 10.75 -16.26
C GLU A 21 9.95 11.77 -16.10
N ASN A 22 10.11 12.98 -16.64
CA ASN A 22 9.21 14.14 -16.48
C ASN A 22 9.11 14.71 -15.05
N TYR A 23 9.88 14.19 -14.08
CA TYR A 23 9.86 14.60 -12.68
C TYR A 23 11.27 14.61 -12.05
N HIS A 24 12.22 15.27 -12.73
CA HIS A 24 13.65 15.23 -12.37
C HIS A 24 13.97 15.79 -10.98
N ASP A 25 13.15 16.71 -10.46
CA ASP A 25 13.34 17.33 -9.14
C ASP A 25 12.90 16.44 -7.98
N ILE A 26 12.17 15.36 -8.26
CA ILE A 26 11.66 14.46 -7.21
C ILE A 26 12.76 13.53 -6.72
N LYS A 27 12.91 13.52 -5.39
CA LYS A 27 13.87 12.71 -4.64
C LYS A 27 13.13 11.93 -3.58
N PHE A 28 12.92 10.64 -3.83
CA PHE A 28 12.10 9.81 -2.95
C PHE A 28 12.99 8.89 -2.11
N SER A 29 13.18 9.26 -0.84
CA SER A 29 14.00 8.49 0.11
C SER A 29 13.28 7.25 0.59
N THR A 30 14.00 6.15 0.83
CA THR A 30 13.46 4.87 1.34
C THR A 30 14.15 4.49 2.67
N PRO A 31 13.45 3.79 3.58
CA PRO A 31 12.09 3.27 3.47
C PRO A 31 11.01 4.34 3.54
N ASN A 32 9.91 4.16 2.79
CA ASN A 32 8.80 5.10 2.76
C ASN A 32 7.49 4.45 2.27
N CYS A 33 6.36 5.15 2.43
CA CYS A 33 5.12 4.79 1.76
C CYS A 33 4.87 5.67 0.54
N LEU A 34 4.01 5.18 -0.36
CA LEU A 34 3.44 5.96 -1.45
C LEU A 34 2.27 6.81 -0.93
N LEU A 35 1.97 7.90 -1.62
CA LEU A 35 0.76 8.68 -1.41
C LEU A 35 -0.41 7.85 -1.96
N TYR A 36 -1.13 7.19 -1.06
CA TYR A 36 -2.25 6.34 -1.41
C TYR A 36 -3.38 7.13 -2.07
N THR A 37 -3.76 6.71 -3.27
CA THR A 37 -4.92 7.26 -3.98
C THR A 37 -5.93 6.16 -4.26
N LYS A 38 -7.21 6.55 -4.21
CA LYS A 38 -8.31 5.74 -4.71
C LYS A 38 -8.93 6.48 -5.88
N PHE A 39 -9.03 5.83 -7.03
CA PHE A 39 -9.53 6.45 -8.26
C PHE A 39 -8.72 7.69 -8.71
N GLY A 40 -7.42 7.73 -8.38
CA GLY A 40 -6.50 8.82 -8.76
C GLY A 40 -6.50 10.04 -7.83
N ALA A 41 -7.36 10.06 -6.80
CA ALA A 41 -7.39 11.11 -5.78
C ALA A 41 -7.04 10.54 -4.40
N VAL A 42 -6.44 11.35 -3.53
CA VAL A 42 -6.27 10.99 -2.12
C VAL A 42 -7.67 10.93 -1.49
N PRO A 43 -8.07 9.82 -0.86
CA PRO A 43 -9.42 9.69 -0.31
C PRO A 43 -9.79 10.88 0.58
N PHE A 44 -11.01 11.39 0.45
CA PHE A 44 -11.58 12.52 1.21
C PHE A 44 -10.92 13.90 1.01
N LEU A 45 -9.74 13.99 0.42
CA LEU A 45 -8.97 15.24 0.36
C LEU A 45 -8.95 15.83 -1.05
N SER A 46 -9.18 17.15 -1.14
CA SER A 46 -8.91 17.89 -2.38
C SER A 46 -7.41 18.05 -2.59
N ASN A 47 -7.00 18.29 -3.84
CA ASN A 47 -5.59 18.48 -4.18
C ASN A 47 -4.95 19.66 -3.42
N ASP A 48 -5.72 20.71 -3.11
CA ASP A 48 -5.21 21.86 -2.36
C ASP A 48 -4.91 21.54 -0.89
N ILE A 49 -5.70 20.64 -0.28
CA ILE A 49 -5.41 20.14 1.07
C ILE A 49 -4.20 19.20 1.03
N VAL A 50 -4.12 18.31 0.04
CA VAL A 50 -3.00 17.37 -0.12
C VAL A 50 -1.66 18.11 -0.21
N ARG A 51 -1.59 19.21 -0.95
CA ARG A 51 -0.38 20.04 -1.08
C ARG A 51 0.05 20.72 0.22
N GLN A 52 -0.85 20.83 1.20
CA GLN A 52 -0.59 21.41 2.52
C GLN A 52 -0.25 20.35 3.57
N LEU A 53 -0.32 19.06 3.24
CA LEU A 53 0.05 18.00 4.17
C LEU A 53 1.57 18.01 4.37
N ASN A 54 1.98 18.09 5.63
CA ASN A 54 3.39 17.99 6.01
C ASN A 54 3.93 16.62 5.60
N ASN A 55 5.12 16.62 4.98
CA ASN A 55 5.87 15.41 4.61
C ASN A 55 5.13 14.43 3.68
N ALA A 56 4.15 14.91 2.90
CA ALA A 56 3.43 14.06 1.96
C ALA A 56 4.39 13.35 0.97
N PRO A 57 4.20 12.04 0.70
CA PRO A 57 5.01 11.32 -0.26
C PRO A 57 4.91 11.90 -1.67
N GLN A 58 6.04 11.98 -2.36
CA GLN A 58 6.12 12.55 -3.71
C GLN A 58 5.80 11.55 -4.83
N LEU A 59 5.60 10.27 -4.50
CA LEU A 59 5.15 9.23 -5.44
C LEU A 59 3.77 8.75 -5.03
N THR A 60 2.87 8.61 -5.99
CA THR A 60 1.49 8.20 -5.75
C THR A 60 1.28 6.73 -6.07
N PHE A 61 0.53 6.06 -5.22
CA PHE A 61 -0.01 4.73 -5.51
C PHE A 61 -1.30 4.89 -6.30
N ALA A 62 -1.45 4.15 -7.39
CA ALA A 62 -2.72 3.94 -8.07
C ALA A 62 -2.89 2.48 -8.47
N SER A 63 -4.12 2.04 -8.69
CA SER A 63 -4.44 0.67 -9.10
C SER A 63 -5.20 0.60 -10.42
N LEU A 64 -5.11 -0.55 -11.09
CA LEU A 64 -5.84 -0.82 -12.33
C LEU A 64 -7.36 -0.87 -12.14
N ASN A 65 -7.84 -1.14 -10.91
CA ASN A 65 -9.26 -1.22 -10.56
C ASN A 65 -10.07 -0.06 -11.14
N PHE A 66 -9.51 1.17 -11.08
CA PHE A 66 -10.16 2.36 -11.62
C PHE A 66 -10.07 2.49 -13.14
N LEU A 67 -8.87 2.23 -13.67
CA LEU A 67 -8.51 2.52 -15.05
C LEU A 67 -9.29 1.61 -16.00
N ARG A 68 -9.44 0.34 -15.64
CA ARG A 68 -10.09 -0.64 -16.52
C ARG A 68 -11.56 -0.35 -16.77
N GLU A 69 -12.30 0.08 -15.74
CA GLU A 69 -13.72 0.46 -15.89
C GLU A 69 -13.91 1.65 -16.82
N ARG A 70 -12.91 2.53 -16.91
CA ARG A 70 -12.97 3.81 -17.61
C ARG A 70 -11.94 3.90 -18.72
N SER A 71 -11.53 2.76 -19.27
CA SER A 71 -10.42 2.70 -20.25
C SER A 71 -10.65 3.61 -21.45
N THR A 72 -11.88 3.67 -21.95
CA THR A 72 -12.27 4.55 -23.07
C THR A 72 -12.13 6.04 -22.74
N VAL A 73 -12.35 6.44 -21.49
CA VAL A 73 -12.19 7.83 -21.03
C VAL A 73 -10.71 8.18 -21.01
N PHE A 74 -9.86 7.31 -20.46
CA PHE A 74 -8.42 7.52 -20.40
C PHE A 74 -7.77 7.54 -21.79
N GLN A 75 -8.19 6.63 -22.68
CA GLN A 75 -7.74 6.62 -24.07
C GLN A 75 -8.08 7.92 -24.80
N LYS A 76 -9.30 8.45 -24.62
CA LYS A 76 -9.71 9.74 -25.20
C LYS A 76 -8.97 10.92 -24.58
N PHE A 77 -8.71 10.88 -23.27
CA PHE A 77 -8.02 11.96 -22.56
C PHE A 77 -6.54 12.05 -22.94
N GLY A 78 -5.85 10.90 -23.06
CA GLY A 78 -4.52 10.78 -23.66
C GLY A 78 -3.35 11.42 -22.90
N LYS A 79 -3.58 12.06 -21.74
CA LYS A 79 -2.53 12.77 -20.96
C LYS A 79 -2.13 12.06 -19.66
N GLY A 80 -2.60 10.84 -19.44
CA GLY A 80 -2.25 10.02 -18.27
C GLY A 80 -3.00 10.39 -16.98
N LEU A 81 -2.88 9.53 -15.98
CA LEU A 81 -3.61 9.62 -14.72
C LEU A 81 -3.18 10.82 -13.86
N ALA A 82 -1.89 11.13 -13.83
CA ALA A 82 -1.36 12.27 -13.06
C ALA A 82 -1.98 13.61 -13.49
N LYS A 83 -2.20 13.79 -14.80
CA LYS A 83 -2.88 14.97 -15.36
C LYS A 83 -4.38 14.90 -15.18
N PHE A 84 -4.97 13.70 -15.35
CA PHE A 84 -6.40 13.48 -15.20
C PHE A 84 -6.89 13.82 -13.79
N SER A 85 -6.15 13.43 -12.74
CA SER A 85 -6.51 13.71 -11.35
C SER A 85 -6.23 15.15 -10.89
N GLY A 86 -5.45 15.91 -11.66
CA GLY A 86 -4.96 17.24 -11.26
C GLY A 86 -3.93 17.23 -10.12
N LEU A 87 -3.57 16.06 -9.59
CA LEU A 87 -2.57 15.91 -8.54
C LEU A 87 -1.18 16.23 -9.07
N ASN A 88 -0.92 15.91 -10.36
CA ASN A 88 0.34 16.17 -11.06
C ASN A 88 1.58 15.59 -10.35
N LEU A 89 1.40 14.52 -9.58
CA LEU A 89 2.49 13.75 -8.98
C LEU A 89 2.75 12.47 -9.80
N PRO A 90 3.99 11.95 -9.81
CA PRO A 90 4.31 10.68 -10.43
C PRO A 90 3.41 9.55 -9.92
N VAL A 91 2.89 8.75 -10.85
CA VAL A 91 2.04 7.59 -10.55
C VAL A 91 2.86 6.31 -10.66
N VAL A 92 2.86 5.50 -9.61
CA VAL A 92 3.26 4.09 -9.66
C VAL A 92 1.98 3.25 -9.70
N LEU A 93 1.82 2.48 -10.78
CA LEU A 93 0.60 1.74 -11.06
C LEU A 93 0.71 0.29 -10.59
N PHE A 94 -0.23 -0.16 -9.76
CA PHE A 94 -0.32 -1.51 -9.24
C PHE A 94 -1.52 -2.26 -9.82
N GLN A 95 -1.48 -3.59 -9.77
CA GLN A 95 -2.56 -4.42 -10.29
C GLN A 95 -3.84 -4.27 -9.47
N ASN A 96 -3.73 -4.25 -8.15
CA ASN A 96 -4.85 -4.29 -7.23
C ASN A 96 -4.75 -3.17 -6.18
N ASP A 97 -5.91 -2.66 -5.75
CA ASP A 97 -6.01 -1.81 -4.56
C ASP A 97 -5.87 -2.67 -3.29
N PRO A 98 -4.90 -2.40 -2.39
CA PRO A 98 -4.67 -3.19 -1.19
C PRO A 98 -5.83 -3.13 -0.18
N THR A 99 -6.72 -2.15 -0.31
CA THR A 99 -7.87 -1.97 0.60
C THR A 99 -9.12 -2.69 0.13
N ALA A 100 -9.14 -3.17 -1.12
CA ALA A 100 -10.28 -3.89 -1.68
C ALA A 100 -10.34 -5.32 -1.14
N ALA A 101 -11.54 -5.75 -0.76
CA ALA A 101 -11.82 -7.16 -0.49
C ALA A 101 -11.83 -7.94 -1.80
N ALA A 102 -10.73 -8.58 -2.17
CA ALA A 102 -10.67 -9.43 -3.35
C ALA A 102 -10.11 -10.79 -2.99
N ILE A 103 -11.00 -11.71 -2.61
CA ILE A 103 -10.65 -13.13 -2.56
C ILE A 103 -11.69 -13.92 -3.35
N THR A 104 -11.33 -14.28 -4.58
CA THR A 104 -12.10 -15.24 -5.37
C THR A 104 -11.14 -16.20 -6.05
N ARG A 105 -11.60 -17.37 -6.50
CA ARG A 105 -10.80 -18.34 -7.26
C ARG A 105 -10.86 -18.04 -8.77
N ALA A 106 -10.66 -16.79 -9.16
CA ALA A 106 -11.01 -16.33 -10.50
C ALA A 106 -9.80 -16.21 -11.44
N VAL A 107 -8.56 -16.21 -10.93
CA VAL A 107 -7.39 -16.10 -11.79
C VAL A 107 -7.31 -17.28 -12.77
N ASP A 108 -7.12 -16.96 -14.05
CA ASP A 108 -7.03 -17.92 -15.16
C ASP A 108 -5.64 -17.91 -15.83
N ARG A 109 -5.48 -18.41 -17.05
CA ARG A 109 -4.17 -18.44 -17.76
C ARG A 109 -3.92 -17.23 -18.68
N LYS A 110 -4.96 -16.49 -19.05
CA LYS A 110 -4.93 -15.46 -20.10
C LYS A 110 -5.27 -14.07 -19.56
N SER A 111 -5.81 -13.99 -18.35
CA SER A 111 -6.24 -12.76 -17.71
C SER A 111 -5.92 -12.75 -16.22
N VAL A 112 -5.57 -11.56 -15.73
CA VAL A 112 -5.59 -11.26 -14.31
C VAL A 112 -6.96 -10.74 -13.94
N GLN A 113 -7.27 -10.74 -12.65
CA GLN A 113 -8.58 -10.34 -12.17
C GLN A 113 -8.41 -9.07 -11.32
N ILE A 114 -9.31 -8.11 -11.51
CA ILE A 114 -9.38 -6.89 -10.70
C ILE A 114 -10.80 -6.65 -10.20
N TRP A 115 -10.92 -5.96 -9.06
CA TRP A 115 -12.19 -5.73 -8.35
C TRP A 115 -12.54 -4.26 -8.45
N ALA A 116 -13.38 -3.94 -9.41
CA ALA A 116 -13.79 -2.58 -9.64
C ALA A 116 -15.14 -2.30 -8.95
N VAL A 117 -15.66 -1.07 -9.05
CA VAL A 117 -16.92 -0.69 -8.39
C VAL A 117 -18.09 -1.52 -8.92
N GLY A 118 -18.09 -1.80 -10.22
CA GLY A 118 -19.07 -2.66 -10.89
C GLY A 118 -18.84 -4.17 -10.68
N GLY A 119 -17.90 -4.56 -9.82
CA GLY A 119 -17.59 -5.95 -9.51
C GLY A 119 -16.33 -6.48 -10.20
N ARG A 120 -16.26 -7.81 -10.32
CA ARG A 120 -15.08 -8.51 -10.85
C ARG A 120 -14.94 -8.30 -12.36
N LEU A 121 -13.76 -7.88 -12.79
CA LEU A 121 -13.41 -7.73 -14.19
C LEU A 121 -12.19 -8.58 -14.56
N PRO A 122 -12.30 -9.52 -15.52
CA PRO A 122 -11.13 -10.14 -16.12
C PRO A 122 -10.40 -9.13 -17.02
N VAL A 123 -9.08 -9.08 -16.91
CA VAL A 123 -8.20 -8.18 -17.66
C VAL A 123 -7.20 -9.01 -18.44
N THR A 124 -7.38 -9.06 -19.77
CA THR A 124 -6.41 -9.68 -20.67
C THR A 124 -5.10 -8.89 -20.70
N MET A 125 -4.00 -9.50 -21.16
CA MET A 125 -2.70 -8.81 -21.24
C MET A 125 -2.73 -7.59 -22.17
N GLU A 126 -3.52 -7.63 -23.24
CA GLU A 126 -3.79 -6.49 -24.12
C GLU A 126 -4.47 -5.35 -23.34
N GLN A 127 -5.56 -5.66 -22.63
CA GLN A 127 -6.27 -4.67 -21.81
C GLN A 127 -5.39 -4.15 -20.66
N TYR A 128 -4.49 -4.97 -20.14
CA TYR A 128 -3.51 -4.56 -19.15
C TYR A 128 -2.55 -3.52 -19.73
N ALA A 129 -1.98 -3.80 -20.92
CA ALA A 129 -1.14 -2.86 -21.65
C ALA A 129 -1.89 -1.54 -21.96
N ASP A 130 -3.14 -1.62 -22.40
CA ASP A 130 -3.98 -0.45 -22.63
C ASP A 130 -4.18 0.40 -21.37
N CYS A 131 -4.36 -0.23 -20.21
CA CYS A 131 -4.50 0.50 -18.95
C CYS A 131 -3.19 1.19 -18.56
N VAL A 132 -2.03 0.55 -18.76
CA VAL A 132 -0.72 1.17 -18.52
C VAL A 132 -0.51 2.36 -19.45
N LEU A 133 -0.81 2.20 -20.75
CA LEU A 133 -0.72 3.26 -21.75
C LEU A 133 -1.69 4.42 -21.48
N GLY A 134 -2.91 4.12 -21.00
CA GLY A 134 -3.89 5.14 -20.63
C GLY A 134 -3.51 5.92 -19.37
N ALA A 135 -2.80 5.27 -18.44
CA ALA A 135 -2.36 5.89 -17.19
C ALA A 135 -1.05 6.67 -17.32
N LEU A 136 -0.17 6.29 -18.25
CA LEU A 136 1.19 6.84 -18.41
C LEU A 136 1.93 6.96 -17.06
N PRO A 137 2.04 5.86 -16.27
CA PRO A 137 2.70 5.90 -14.99
C PRO A 137 4.21 6.06 -15.15
N VAL A 138 4.90 6.43 -14.07
CA VAL A 138 6.38 6.45 -14.04
C VAL A 138 6.99 5.08 -13.76
N ALA A 139 6.16 4.14 -13.29
CA ALA A 139 6.46 2.71 -13.23
C ALA A 139 5.16 1.92 -13.07
N TYR A 140 5.12 0.66 -13.53
CA TYR A 140 3.96 -0.21 -13.35
C TYR A 140 4.36 -1.60 -12.87
N GLN A 141 3.55 -2.19 -11.99
CA GLN A 141 3.65 -3.58 -11.59
C GLN A 141 3.42 -4.48 -12.80
N MET A 142 4.25 -5.50 -13.00
CA MET A 142 3.99 -6.53 -14.01
C MET A 142 2.81 -7.42 -13.57
N PRO A 143 1.96 -7.92 -14.50
CA PRO A 143 0.79 -8.70 -14.14
C PRO A 143 1.16 -9.94 -13.33
N VAL A 144 0.37 -10.24 -12.30
CA VAL A 144 0.69 -11.25 -11.29
C VAL A 144 -0.52 -12.09 -10.93
N ASP A 145 -0.29 -13.37 -10.64
CA ASP A 145 -1.25 -14.18 -9.89
C ASP A 145 -0.98 -14.02 -8.38
N ASN A 146 -1.72 -13.11 -7.75
CA ASN A 146 -1.60 -12.81 -6.32
C ASN A 146 -2.73 -13.42 -5.46
N GLU A 147 -3.64 -14.21 -6.05
CA GLU A 147 -4.72 -14.92 -5.35
C GLU A 147 -4.24 -16.24 -4.74
N THR A 148 -3.20 -16.21 -3.90
CA THR A 148 -2.54 -17.45 -3.43
C THR A 148 -3.33 -18.19 -2.36
N ALA A 149 -4.14 -17.48 -1.57
CA ALA A 149 -4.92 -18.02 -0.46
C ALA A 149 -6.40 -17.62 -0.58
N PHE A 150 -7.27 -18.41 0.05
CA PHE A 150 -8.71 -18.24 0.02
C PHE A 150 -9.30 -18.43 1.42
N PRO A 151 -10.42 -17.75 1.78
CA PRO A 151 -11.10 -17.93 3.06
C PRO A 151 -11.27 -19.38 3.46
N ASP A 152 -11.68 -20.23 2.52
CA ASP A 152 -11.99 -21.63 2.74
C ASP A 152 -10.73 -22.55 2.73
N VAL A 153 -9.56 -22.03 2.35
CA VAL A 153 -8.31 -22.79 2.27
C VAL A 153 -7.15 -21.95 2.82
N THR A 154 -6.92 -22.11 4.11
CA THR A 154 -5.89 -21.42 4.88
C THR A 154 -5.05 -22.45 5.67
N PRO A 155 -3.71 -22.44 5.59
CA PRO A 155 -2.86 -21.64 4.70
C PRO A 155 -2.95 -22.09 3.22
N PRO A 156 -2.40 -21.31 2.28
CA PRO A 156 -2.40 -21.67 0.86
C PRO A 156 -1.63 -22.98 0.61
N THR A 157 -2.20 -23.87 -0.22
CA THR A 157 -1.55 -25.13 -0.57
C THR A 157 -0.30 -24.91 -1.44
N LYS A 158 0.73 -25.76 -1.26
CA LYS A 158 1.95 -25.74 -2.11
C LYS A 158 1.64 -25.78 -3.61
N LYS A 159 0.63 -26.55 -4.02
CA LYS A 159 0.16 -26.63 -5.42
C LYS A 159 -0.40 -25.29 -5.93
N ARG A 160 -1.13 -24.54 -5.09
CA ARG A 160 -1.67 -23.22 -5.45
C ARG A 160 -0.56 -22.18 -5.56
N CYS A 161 0.38 -22.19 -4.62
CA CYS A 161 1.61 -21.39 -4.66
C CYS A 161 2.40 -21.65 -5.95
N GLN A 162 2.59 -22.91 -6.33
CA GLN A 162 3.33 -23.27 -7.54
C GLN A 162 2.64 -22.75 -8.80
N LYS A 163 1.31 -22.88 -8.87
CA LYS A 163 0.52 -22.34 -9.99
C LYS A 163 0.64 -20.82 -10.10
N SER A 164 0.70 -20.11 -8.97
CA SER A 164 0.84 -18.65 -8.97
C SER A 164 2.16 -18.20 -9.62
N VAL A 165 3.25 -18.90 -9.31
CA VAL A 165 4.57 -18.66 -9.91
C VAL A 165 4.55 -18.93 -11.41
N GLN A 166 3.99 -20.08 -11.82
CA GLN A 166 3.89 -20.47 -13.23
C GLN A 166 3.06 -19.46 -14.06
N ARG A 167 1.93 -19.02 -13.52
CA ARG A 167 1.05 -18.05 -14.17
C ARG A 167 1.70 -16.68 -14.27
N THR A 168 2.32 -16.20 -13.20
CA THR A 168 3.02 -14.91 -13.20
C THR A 168 4.14 -14.89 -14.24
N LYS A 169 4.91 -15.98 -14.37
CA LYS A 169 5.88 -16.13 -15.46
C LYS A 169 5.22 -16.06 -16.84
N SER A 170 4.13 -16.81 -17.05
CA SER A 170 3.38 -16.77 -18.30
C SER A 170 2.83 -15.38 -18.64
N TYR A 171 2.37 -14.61 -17.64
CA TYR A 171 1.90 -13.25 -17.85
C TYR A 171 3.04 -12.31 -18.23
N SER A 172 4.19 -12.44 -17.57
CA SER A 172 5.40 -11.68 -17.89
C SER A 172 5.85 -11.88 -19.34
N GLU A 173 5.84 -13.13 -19.82
CA GLU A 173 6.16 -13.46 -21.21
C GLU A 173 5.14 -12.84 -22.19
N MET A 174 3.84 -12.95 -21.87
CA MET A 174 2.78 -12.38 -22.72
C MET A 174 2.83 -10.85 -22.77
N ILE A 175 2.90 -10.16 -21.63
CA ILE A 175 3.00 -8.68 -21.61
C ILE A 175 4.28 -8.21 -22.31
N GLY A 176 5.38 -8.98 -22.21
CA GLY A 176 6.63 -8.72 -22.91
C GLY A 176 6.51 -8.66 -24.43
N THR A 177 5.53 -9.35 -25.02
CA THR A 177 5.26 -9.24 -26.47
C THR A 177 4.71 -7.87 -26.85
N PHE A 178 3.81 -7.31 -26.03
CA PHE A 178 3.26 -5.96 -26.20
C PHE A 178 4.32 -4.88 -25.91
N VAL A 179 5.17 -5.09 -24.91
CA VAL A 179 6.30 -4.19 -24.59
C VAL A 179 7.25 -4.08 -25.79
N LYS A 180 7.54 -5.19 -26.48
CA LYS A 180 8.42 -5.19 -27.67
C LYS A 180 7.78 -4.54 -28.89
N SER A 181 6.45 -4.60 -29.02
CA SER A 181 5.73 -4.08 -30.19
C SER A 181 5.22 -2.64 -30.02
N ASN A 182 5.25 -2.08 -28.82
CA ASN A 182 4.76 -0.73 -28.51
C ASN A 182 5.87 0.15 -27.92
N GLU A 183 6.30 1.17 -28.68
CA GLU A 183 7.39 2.06 -28.29
C GLU A 183 7.13 2.80 -26.97
N THR A 184 5.91 3.31 -26.76
CA THR A 184 5.56 4.03 -25.53
C THR A 184 5.62 3.09 -24.33
N LEU A 185 5.01 1.91 -24.41
CA LEU A 185 5.04 0.93 -23.33
C LEU A 185 6.47 0.48 -23.01
N SER A 186 7.32 0.32 -24.02
CA SER A 186 8.73 -0.08 -23.87
C SER A 186 9.57 0.89 -23.02
N LYS A 187 9.17 2.17 -22.96
CA LYS A 187 9.86 3.22 -22.20
C LYS A 187 9.38 3.30 -20.75
N ILE A 188 8.19 2.77 -20.43
CA ILE A 188 7.64 2.83 -19.09
C ILE A 188 8.34 1.76 -18.22
N PRO A 189 9.00 2.14 -17.11
CA PRO A 189 9.66 1.20 -16.21
C PRO A 189 8.71 0.13 -15.66
N SER A 190 9.09 -1.14 -15.78
CA SER A 190 8.36 -2.27 -15.19
C SER A 190 8.89 -2.60 -13.79
N LEU A 191 7.98 -2.94 -12.88
CA LEU A 191 8.27 -3.48 -11.56
C LEU A 191 7.92 -4.97 -11.57
N ILE A 192 8.94 -5.82 -11.45
CA ILE A 192 8.78 -7.26 -11.61
C ILE A 192 8.01 -7.82 -10.41
N SER A 193 6.95 -8.59 -10.67
CA SER A 193 6.18 -9.23 -9.63
C SER A 193 6.77 -10.58 -9.22
N VAL A 194 7.06 -10.74 -7.94
CA VAL A 194 7.43 -12.03 -7.32
C VAL A 194 6.27 -12.49 -6.45
N THR A 195 5.73 -13.67 -6.76
CA THR A 195 4.66 -14.35 -6.02
C THR A 195 5.12 -15.74 -5.52
N GLY A 196 4.22 -16.52 -4.97
CA GLY A 196 4.50 -17.87 -4.43
C GLY A 196 3.81 -18.16 -3.11
N GLY A 197 2.91 -17.29 -2.64
CA GLY A 197 2.20 -17.51 -1.39
C GLY A 197 3.12 -17.47 -0.18
N ASN A 198 2.68 -18.18 0.86
CA ASN A 198 3.44 -18.42 2.09
C ASN A 198 4.24 -19.74 2.01
N ASP A 199 4.73 -20.11 0.81
CA ASP A 199 5.58 -21.28 0.59
C ASP A 199 6.99 -20.82 0.15
N LEU A 200 7.99 -21.10 0.99
CA LEU A 200 9.37 -20.68 0.76
C LEU A 200 9.92 -21.25 -0.56
N ASP A 201 9.76 -22.56 -0.80
CA ASP A 201 10.29 -23.21 -2.00
C ASP A 201 9.75 -22.57 -3.27
N GLN A 202 8.44 -22.26 -3.31
CA GLN A 202 7.83 -21.61 -4.47
C GLN A 202 8.28 -20.17 -4.63
N ARG A 203 8.46 -19.42 -3.55
CA ARG A 203 9.02 -18.06 -3.61
C ARG A 203 10.45 -18.06 -4.15
N ILE A 204 11.32 -18.93 -3.64
CA ILE A 204 12.69 -19.06 -4.13
C ILE A 204 12.71 -19.53 -5.59
N ARG A 205 11.83 -20.46 -5.98
CA ARG A 205 11.66 -20.85 -7.39
C ARG A 205 11.24 -19.67 -8.25
N GLY A 206 10.32 -18.83 -7.78
CA GLY A 206 9.90 -17.62 -8.47
C GLY A 206 11.08 -16.67 -8.71
N VAL A 207 11.82 -16.34 -7.65
CA VAL A 207 13.02 -15.49 -7.73
C VAL A 207 14.06 -16.06 -8.70
N ASN A 208 14.44 -17.33 -8.56
CA ASN A 208 15.46 -17.95 -9.41
C ASN A 208 15.05 -18.04 -10.89
N SER A 209 13.74 -18.05 -11.17
CA SER A 209 13.21 -18.08 -12.55
C SER A 209 13.01 -16.71 -13.18
N THR A 210 13.28 -15.64 -12.43
CA THR A 210 13.01 -14.25 -12.82
C THR A 210 14.26 -13.59 -13.37
N ASP A 211 14.14 -12.97 -14.55
CA ASP A 211 15.20 -12.10 -15.10
C ASP A 211 15.04 -10.67 -14.57
N PHE A 212 15.81 -10.35 -13.54
CA PHE A 212 15.80 -9.02 -12.92
C PHE A 212 16.48 -7.92 -13.75
N THR A 213 17.22 -8.25 -14.81
CA THR A 213 17.91 -7.25 -15.63
C THR A 213 16.95 -6.39 -16.46
N SER A 214 15.74 -6.90 -16.68
CA SER A 214 14.68 -6.24 -17.44
C SER A 214 13.80 -5.28 -16.64
N GLY A 215 13.92 -5.29 -15.31
CA GLY A 215 13.05 -4.53 -14.40
C GLY A 215 13.72 -3.32 -13.75
N SER A 216 12.90 -2.38 -13.28
CA SER A 216 13.33 -1.19 -12.53
C SER A 216 13.01 -1.26 -11.03
N GLY A 217 12.40 -2.35 -10.58
CA GLY A 217 12.09 -2.65 -9.19
C GLY A 217 11.38 -4.00 -9.07
N VAL A 218 11.05 -4.40 -7.84
CA VAL A 218 10.39 -5.68 -7.57
C VAL A 218 9.18 -5.45 -6.66
N VAL A 219 8.03 -6.00 -7.02
CA VAL A 219 6.83 -6.05 -6.16
C VAL A 219 6.72 -7.44 -5.54
N LEU A 220 6.74 -7.49 -4.22
CA LEU A 220 6.57 -8.70 -3.42
C LEU A 220 5.07 -8.85 -3.09
N ASP A 221 4.37 -9.64 -3.89
CA ASP A 221 2.90 -9.75 -3.84
C ASP A 221 2.46 -11.20 -3.60
N GLY A 222 1.18 -11.43 -3.30
CA GLY A 222 0.60 -12.74 -3.05
C GLY A 222 1.06 -13.36 -1.73
N PHE A 223 1.30 -12.56 -0.69
CA PHE A 223 1.41 -13.05 0.68
C PHE A 223 0.02 -13.09 1.31
N PHE A 224 -0.24 -14.12 2.11
CA PHE A 224 -1.45 -14.22 2.90
C PHE A 224 -1.12 -13.90 4.35
N HIS A 225 -1.71 -12.84 4.88
CA HIS A 225 -1.46 -12.37 6.24
C HIS A 225 -2.71 -12.38 7.11
N GLU A 226 -3.91 -12.32 6.52
CA GLU A 226 -5.17 -12.46 7.27
C GLU A 226 -5.34 -13.92 7.73
N SER A 227 -6.09 -14.19 8.80
CA SER A 227 -6.54 -15.55 9.12
C SER A 227 -7.95 -15.49 9.67
N LEU A 228 -8.77 -16.48 9.30
CA LEU A 228 -10.15 -16.59 9.79
C LEU A 228 -10.25 -17.38 11.10
N ASP A 229 -9.17 -18.02 11.52
CA ASP A 229 -9.08 -18.93 12.67
C ASP A 229 -8.25 -18.36 13.84
N GLY A 230 -7.91 -17.07 13.80
CA GLY A 230 -7.11 -16.41 14.85
C GLY A 230 -5.61 -16.75 14.82
N SER A 231 -5.12 -17.39 13.76
CA SER A 231 -3.72 -17.78 13.55
C SER A 231 -2.86 -16.75 12.79
N ARG A 232 -3.34 -15.51 12.62
CA ARG A 232 -2.63 -14.44 11.89
C ARG A 232 -1.18 -14.26 12.35
N ALA A 233 -0.93 -14.27 13.65
CA ALA A 233 0.43 -14.14 14.19
C ALA A 233 1.38 -15.19 13.60
N THR A 234 0.99 -16.47 13.61
CA THR A 234 1.78 -17.57 13.03
C THR A 234 2.02 -17.40 11.54
N HIS A 235 0.99 -16.94 10.81
CA HIS A 235 1.14 -16.66 9.38
C HIS A 235 2.11 -15.51 9.11
N LEU A 236 2.04 -14.43 9.89
CA LEU A 236 2.96 -13.30 9.79
C LEU A 236 4.40 -13.72 10.08
N GLU A 237 4.66 -14.53 11.11
CA GLU A 237 6.02 -15.04 11.38
C GLU A 237 6.59 -15.82 10.19
N ASN A 238 5.76 -16.67 9.56
CA ASN A 238 6.16 -17.38 8.35
C ASN A 238 6.42 -16.39 7.18
N VAL A 239 5.54 -15.39 7.00
CA VAL A 239 5.73 -14.35 5.98
C VAL A 239 7.07 -13.65 6.15
N PHE A 240 7.44 -13.20 7.36
CA PHE A 240 8.71 -12.50 7.58
C PHE A 240 9.94 -13.41 7.41
N THR A 241 9.83 -14.69 7.79
CA THR A 241 10.88 -15.69 7.53
C THR A 241 11.13 -15.87 6.03
N ILE A 242 10.05 -16.00 5.25
CA ILE A 242 10.12 -16.10 3.79
C ILE A 242 10.65 -14.80 3.18
N LEU A 243 10.13 -13.66 3.64
CA LEU A 243 10.44 -12.33 3.11
C LEU A 243 11.94 -12.04 3.20
N LYS A 244 12.57 -12.37 4.34
CA LYS A 244 14.02 -12.25 4.53
C LYS A 244 14.78 -13.06 3.46
N SER A 245 14.46 -14.34 3.33
CA SER A 245 15.11 -15.27 2.39
C SER A 245 14.94 -14.85 0.92
N VAL A 246 13.79 -14.27 0.58
CA VAL A 246 13.47 -13.78 -0.77
C VAL A 246 14.24 -12.50 -1.07
N CYS A 247 14.25 -11.53 -0.16
CA CYS A 247 14.90 -10.25 -0.36
C CYS A 247 16.42 -10.37 -0.51
N GLU A 248 17.06 -11.31 0.20
CA GLU A 248 18.49 -11.64 0.07
C GLU A 248 18.88 -12.10 -1.35
N LYS A 249 17.93 -12.64 -2.12
CA LYS A 249 18.15 -13.10 -3.50
C LYS A 249 17.78 -12.08 -4.58
N ILE A 250 17.19 -10.95 -4.21
CA ILE A 250 16.83 -9.88 -5.14
C ILE A 250 18.02 -8.92 -5.29
N PRO A 251 18.42 -8.56 -6.52
CA PRO A 251 19.53 -7.63 -6.74
C PRO A 251 19.41 -6.36 -5.91
N PRO A 252 20.48 -5.94 -5.21
CA PRO A 252 20.40 -4.87 -4.22
C PRO A 252 20.01 -3.52 -4.83
N ASN A 253 20.37 -3.28 -6.10
CA ASN A 253 20.09 -2.06 -6.84
C ASN A 253 18.64 -1.91 -7.30
N LEU A 254 17.76 -2.88 -7.02
CA LEU A 254 16.33 -2.78 -7.30
C LEU A 254 15.55 -2.43 -6.03
N PRO A 255 14.69 -1.40 -6.06
CA PRO A 255 13.81 -1.08 -4.94
C PRO A 255 12.74 -2.16 -4.79
N ARG A 256 12.43 -2.51 -3.55
CA ARG A 256 11.48 -3.58 -3.21
C ARG A 256 10.19 -2.98 -2.66
N PHE A 257 9.09 -3.23 -3.36
CA PHE A 257 7.74 -2.79 -3.00
C PHE A 257 6.99 -3.93 -2.33
N MET A 258 6.23 -3.63 -1.30
CA MET A 258 5.28 -4.56 -0.68
C MET A 258 3.96 -3.87 -0.45
N THR A 259 2.87 -4.51 -0.89
CA THR A 259 1.51 -4.00 -0.70
C THR A 259 0.79 -4.86 0.34
N SER A 260 -0.25 -4.29 0.95
CA SER A 260 -1.14 -4.97 1.91
C SER A 260 -0.46 -5.33 3.25
N ILE A 261 0.71 -4.77 3.55
CA ILE A 261 1.27 -4.69 4.90
C ILE A 261 1.14 -3.25 5.38
N TRP A 262 0.43 -3.05 6.49
CA TRP A 262 -0.01 -1.71 6.88
C TRP A 262 0.08 -1.44 8.38
N GLN A 263 0.16 -2.45 9.25
CA GLN A 263 0.40 -2.19 10.67
C GLN A 263 1.82 -1.60 10.85
N PRO A 264 2.01 -0.59 11.71
CA PRO A 264 3.32 0.01 11.93
C PRO A 264 4.40 -1.02 12.26
N ASP A 265 4.15 -1.95 13.19
CA ASP A 265 5.11 -2.98 13.58
C ASP A 265 5.44 -3.95 12.42
N GLU A 266 4.43 -4.35 11.64
CA GLU A 266 4.62 -5.19 10.46
C GLU A 266 5.45 -4.50 9.38
N VAL A 267 5.23 -3.19 9.15
CA VAL A 267 6.02 -2.36 8.22
C VAL A 267 7.48 -2.32 8.66
N VAL A 268 7.75 -2.07 9.95
CA VAL A 268 9.14 -2.02 10.47
C VAL A 268 9.84 -3.38 10.32
N ARG A 269 9.12 -4.48 10.53
CA ARG A 269 9.64 -5.84 10.32
C ARG A 269 9.90 -6.14 8.84
N ALA A 270 9.03 -5.71 7.94
CA ALA A 270 9.25 -5.84 6.50
C ALA A 270 10.49 -5.04 6.04
N VAL A 271 10.70 -3.86 6.60
CA VAL A 271 11.93 -3.07 6.41
C VAL A 271 13.17 -3.85 6.91
N ARG A 272 13.08 -4.60 8.02
CA ARG A 272 14.15 -5.53 8.46
C ARG A 272 14.52 -6.56 7.43
N CYS A 273 13.51 -7.06 6.73
CA CYS A 273 13.71 -8.06 5.69
C CYS A 273 14.26 -7.44 4.41
N GLY A 274 14.29 -6.11 4.30
CA GLY A 274 14.86 -5.38 3.18
C GLY A 274 13.83 -4.83 2.20
N VAL A 275 12.56 -4.69 2.60
CA VAL A 275 11.53 -3.97 1.82
C VAL A 275 11.78 -2.46 1.91
N ASP A 276 11.64 -1.77 0.78
CA ASP A 276 11.95 -0.35 0.66
C ASP A 276 10.67 0.53 0.61
N ILE A 277 9.57 0.05 0.01
CA ILE A 277 8.39 0.90 -0.30
C ILE A 277 7.06 0.20 -0.02
N PHE A 278 6.12 0.93 0.58
CA PHE A 278 4.79 0.45 0.97
C PHE A 278 3.65 1.23 0.30
N ASP A 279 2.44 0.68 0.25
CA ASP A 279 1.29 1.29 -0.45
C ASP A 279 0.73 2.58 0.19
N GLY A 280 0.91 2.76 1.50
CA GLY A 280 0.44 3.95 2.22
C GLY A 280 -1.05 3.99 2.53
N SER A 281 -1.76 2.86 2.51
CA SER A 281 -3.20 2.78 2.76
C SER A 281 -3.61 2.92 4.23
N LEU A 282 -2.67 2.84 5.19
CA LEU A 282 -2.97 2.91 6.63
C LEU A 282 -3.83 4.14 7.01
N PRO A 283 -3.51 5.39 6.59
CA PRO A 283 -4.33 6.54 6.92
C PRO A 283 -5.79 6.39 6.49
N PHE A 284 -6.03 5.82 5.31
CA PHE A 284 -7.37 5.57 4.80
C PHE A 284 -8.10 4.50 5.62
N ARG A 285 -7.43 3.38 5.94
CA ARG A 285 -7.97 2.30 6.78
C ARG A 285 -8.43 2.83 8.14
N LEU A 286 -7.57 3.60 8.82
CA LEU A 286 -7.88 4.19 10.12
C LEU A 286 -9.03 5.18 10.02
N THR A 287 -8.98 6.10 9.05
CA THR A 287 -10.01 7.12 8.84
C THR A 287 -11.38 6.53 8.61
N ARG A 288 -11.48 5.52 7.72
CA ARG A 288 -12.74 4.83 7.43
C ARG A 288 -13.28 4.06 8.63
N SER A 289 -12.40 3.67 9.54
CA SER A 289 -12.75 3.00 10.80
C SER A 289 -13.11 3.96 11.93
N GLY A 290 -13.09 5.28 11.68
CA GLY A 290 -13.29 6.30 12.72
C GLY A 290 -12.14 6.36 13.72
N ILE A 291 -10.92 5.97 13.34
CA ILE A 291 -9.76 5.89 14.22
C ILE A 291 -8.78 7.01 13.91
N ALA A 292 -8.34 7.72 14.95
CA ALA A 292 -7.19 8.64 14.90
C ALA A 292 -5.96 7.95 15.49
N TRP A 293 -4.86 7.90 14.74
CA TRP A 293 -3.56 7.44 15.26
C TRP A 293 -2.95 8.49 16.18
N LEU A 294 -2.51 8.11 17.37
CA LEU A 294 -1.71 8.94 18.27
C LEU A 294 -0.22 8.57 18.15
N TYR A 295 0.40 8.87 17.01
CA TYR A 295 1.78 8.50 16.76
C TYR A 295 2.74 9.35 17.59
N THR A 296 3.69 8.69 18.26
CA THR A 296 4.85 9.33 18.87
C THR A 296 6.03 8.37 18.86
N VAL A 297 7.20 8.91 18.55
CA VAL A 297 8.48 8.16 18.56
C VAL A 297 8.95 7.84 19.98
N ASN A 298 8.43 8.55 21.00
CA ASN A 298 8.83 8.38 22.40
C ASN A 298 7.97 7.39 23.18
N ARG A 299 7.16 6.58 22.50
CA ARG A 299 6.22 5.65 23.13
C ARG A 299 6.96 4.44 23.72
N ASN A 300 6.67 4.11 24.97
CA ASN A 300 7.12 2.85 25.57
C ASN A 300 6.11 1.71 25.29
N VAL A 301 6.62 0.50 25.07
CA VAL A 301 5.78 -0.68 24.74
C VAL A 301 4.85 -1.06 25.89
N ASP A 302 5.28 -0.82 27.13
CA ASP A 302 4.53 -1.15 28.35
C ASP A 302 3.46 -0.09 28.71
N GLU A 303 3.30 0.96 27.91
CA GLU A 303 2.26 1.95 28.12
C GLU A 303 0.86 1.36 27.93
N SER A 304 0.05 1.41 29.00
CA SER A 304 -1.34 0.94 28.97
C SER A 304 -2.27 1.82 28.11
N ALA A 305 -1.89 3.07 27.85
CA ALA A 305 -2.67 3.99 27.04
C ALA A 305 -2.69 3.54 25.57
N LYS A 306 -3.87 3.43 24.96
CA LYS A 306 -4.00 3.02 23.55
C LYS A 306 -3.30 4.02 22.61
N PRO A 307 -2.60 3.59 21.55
CA PRO A 307 -1.94 4.48 20.59
C PRO A 307 -2.94 5.11 19.60
N TRP A 308 -4.22 5.17 19.96
CA TRP A 308 -5.29 5.61 19.07
C TRP A 308 -6.54 6.03 19.82
N ILE A 309 -7.38 6.79 19.13
CA ILE A 309 -8.71 7.22 19.56
C ILE A 309 -9.73 6.66 18.57
N ARG A 310 -10.83 6.09 19.04
CA ARG A 310 -11.94 5.66 18.20
C ARG A 310 -13.13 6.59 18.40
N PHE A 311 -13.72 7.00 17.29
CA PHE A 311 -14.90 7.86 17.20
C PHE A 311 -16.11 7.10 16.64
N PRO A 312 -17.33 7.52 17.00
CA PRO A 312 -17.62 8.49 18.05
C PRO A 312 -17.28 7.93 19.44
N PHE A 313 -17.06 8.81 20.42
CA PHE A 313 -16.93 8.38 21.81
C PHE A 313 -18.25 7.82 22.32
N PRO A 314 -18.21 6.78 23.17
CA PRO A 314 -19.40 6.34 23.86
C PRO A 314 -19.87 7.44 24.86
N PRO A 315 -21.18 7.58 25.09
CA PRO A 315 -21.73 8.66 25.93
C PRO A 315 -21.12 8.74 27.34
N GLU A 316 -20.76 7.60 27.92
CA GLU A 316 -20.14 7.47 29.24
C GLU A 316 -18.69 8.01 29.32
N ASP A 317 -17.99 8.10 28.20
CA ASP A 317 -16.64 8.65 28.10
C ASP A 317 -16.64 10.18 27.85
N LEU A 318 -17.83 10.79 27.69
CA LEU A 318 -18.02 12.23 27.48
C LEU A 318 -17.77 13.03 28.76
N LYS A 319 -16.50 13.14 29.17
CA LYS A 319 -16.05 14.02 30.27
C LYS A 319 -15.50 15.35 29.76
N ASP A 320 -15.65 16.40 30.56
CA ASP A 320 -15.46 17.77 30.08
C ASP A 320 -14.05 18.13 29.60
N GLU A 321 -13.03 17.52 30.19
CA GLU A 321 -11.64 17.89 29.86
C GLU A 321 -11.10 17.15 28.63
N VAL A 322 -11.63 15.95 28.34
CA VAL A 322 -11.19 15.16 27.18
C VAL A 322 -11.69 15.77 25.87
N TYR A 323 -12.87 16.41 25.87
CA TYR A 323 -13.43 16.99 24.64
C TYR A 323 -12.68 18.21 24.13
N LYS A 324 -12.04 18.98 25.03
CA LYS A 324 -11.37 20.25 24.70
C LYS A 324 -10.00 20.05 24.05
N GLN A 325 -9.42 18.87 24.25
CA GLN A 325 -8.08 18.55 23.76
C GLN A 325 -8.07 18.35 22.24
N PRO A 326 -6.96 18.69 21.55
CA PRO A 326 -6.74 18.26 20.18
C PRO A 326 -6.66 16.72 20.11
N LEU A 327 -6.63 16.15 18.90
CA LEU A 327 -6.44 14.69 18.77
C LEU A 327 -5.11 14.28 19.41
N GLN A 328 -4.04 14.99 19.09
CA GLN A 328 -2.70 14.79 19.63
C GLN A 328 -2.03 16.14 19.87
N ASP A 329 -1.39 16.27 21.03
CA ASP A 329 -0.60 17.45 21.38
C ASP A 329 0.60 17.61 20.42
N ASP A 330 0.97 18.85 20.13
CA ASP A 330 2.05 19.25 19.20
C ASP A 330 1.90 18.77 17.74
N CYS A 331 0.79 18.13 17.37
CA CYS A 331 0.53 17.75 15.99
C CYS A 331 0.32 19.00 15.11
N PRO A 332 1.11 19.20 14.04
CA PRO A 332 1.06 20.42 13.25
C PRO A 332 -0.11 20.46 12.24
N CYS A 333 -0.93 19.41 12.18
CA CYS A 333 -1.98 19.26 11.18
C CYS A 333 -3.14 20.25 11.40
N PHE A 334 -3.91 20.52 10.34
CA PHE A 334 -5.07 21.42 10.42
C PHE A 334 -6.07 20.99 11.49
N THR A 335 -6.35 19.68 11.58
CA THR A 335 -7.30 19.10 12.53
C THR A 335 -6.93 19.42 13.97
N CYS A 336 -5.70 19.11 14.41
CA CYS A 336 -5.26 19.37 15.78
C CYS A 336 -5.13 20.87 16.10
N LYS A 337 -4.83 21.72 15.11
CA LYS A 337 -4.70 23.18 15.31
C LYS A 337 -6.04 23.91 15.44
N ARG A 338 -7.13 23.34 14.94
CA ARG A 338 -8.43 24.04 14.79
C ARG A 338 -9.59 23.34 15.47
N HIS A 339 -9.47 22.04 15.73
CA HIS A 339 -10.56 21.21 16.22
C HIS A 339 -10.11 20.38 17.42
N ASN A 340 -11.10 19.91 18.17
CA ASN A 340 -10.90 19.12 19.38
C ASN A 340 -11.62 17.77 19.26
N ARG A 341 -11.29 16.84 20.16
CA ARG A 341 -11.84 15.47 20.13
C ARG A 341 -13.37 15.46 20.25
N GLY A 342 -13.95 16.37 21.02
CA GLY A 342 -15.42 16.48 21.16
C GLY A 342 -16.10 16.81 19.84
N TYR A 343 -15.55 17.75 19.08
CA TYR A 343 -16.08 18.15 17.78
C TYR A 343 -15.99 16.99 16.77
N ILE A 344 -14.85 16.29 16.72
CA ILE A 344 -14.70 15.12 15.83
C ILE A 344 -15.69 14.02 16.22
N SER A 345 -15.85 13.77 17.53
CA SER A 345 -16.85 12.82 18.02
C SER A 345 -18.27 13.21 17.62
N HIS A 346 -18.63 14.49 17.78
CA HIS A 346 -19.93 15.00 17.37
C HIS A 346 -20.18 14.77 15.88
N LEU A 347 -19.22 15.13 15.00
CA LEU A 347 -19.36 14.91 13.56
C LEU A 347 -19.57 13.44 13.21
N HIS A 348 -18.87 12.52 13.88
CA HIS A 348 -19.11 11.08 13.70
C HIS A 348 -20.50 10.66 14.21
N SER A 349 -20.96 11.18 15.34
CA SER A 349 -22.29 10.88 15.90
C SER A 349 -23.44 11.37 15.02
N VAL A 350 -23.24 12.46 14.28
CA VAL A 350 -24.24 13.01 13.34
C VAL A 350 -23.99 12.59 11.88
N GLU A 351 -23.10 11.63 11.64
CA GLU A 351 -22.77 11.08 10.31
C GLU A 351 -22.28 12.12 9.28
N GLU A 352 -21.63 13.19 9.74
CA GLU A 352 -21.12 14.26 8.89
C GLU A 352 -19.81 13.87 8.19
N MET A 353 -19.75 14.01 6.86
CA MET A 353 -18.59 13.61 6.06
C MET A 353 -17.31 14.36 6.43
N LEU A 354 -17.43 15.56 7.00
CA LEU A 354 -16.29 16.36 7.49
C LEU A 354 -15.44 15.59 8.52
N ALA A 355 -16.04 14.67 9.28
CA ALA A 355 -15.32 13.82 10.22
C ALA A 355 -14.17 13.05 9.54
N HIS A 356 -14.47 12.43 8.39
CA HIS A 356 -13.49 11.65 7.63
C HIS A 356 -12.42 12.53 6.99
N ILE A 357 -12.76 13.74 6.55
CA ILE A 357 -11.79 14.70 6.00
C ILE A 357 -10.77 15.07 7.08
N LEU A 358 -11.24 15.44 8.28
CA LEU A 358 -10.40 15.84 9.40
C LEU A 358 -9.52 14.68 9.91
N LEU A 359 -10.07 13.47 9.99
CA LEU A 359 -9.30 12.28 10.34
C LEU A 359 -8.26 11.93 9.26
N MET A 360 -8.60 12.04 7.98
CA MET A 360 -7.65 11.74 6.89
C MET A 360 -6.45 12.70 6.91
N ILE A 361 -6.69 13.99 7.15
CA ILE A 361 -5.61 14.99 7.31
C ILE A 361 -4.68 14.57 8.46
N HIS A 362 -5.25 14.26 9.63
CA HIS A 362 -4.47 13.90 10.82
C HIS A 362 -3.68 12.61 10.61
N ASN A 363 -4.36 11.52 10.22
CA ASN A 363 -3.75 10.20 10.05
C ASN A 363 -2.66 10.19 8.97
N SER A 364 -2.82 10.99 7.90
CA SER A 364 -1.79 11.13 6.87
C SER A 364 -0.51 11.74 7.46
N VAL A 365 -0.64 12.85 8.20
CA VAL A 365 0.51 13.51 8.86
C VAL A 365 1.21 12.56 9.84
N GLN A 366 0.47 11.80 10.64
CA GLN A 366 1.06 10.82 11.56
C GLN A 366 1.83 9.72 10.82
N CYS A 367 1.24 9.17 9.75
CA CYS A 367 1.88 8.12 8.95
C CYS A 367 3.16 8.60 8.27
N TYR A 368 3.17 9.82 7.75
CA TYR A 368 4.36 10.36 7.09
C TYR A 368 5.47 10.69 8.10
N ALA A 369 5.11 11.17 9.30
CA ALA A 369 6.05 11.34 10.40
C ALA A 369 6.68 10.00 10.82
N PHE A 370 5.89 8.93 10.94
CA PHE A 370 6.40 7.60 11.25
C PHE A 370 7.47 7.11 10.25
N PHE A 371 7.23 7.26 8.94
CA PHE A 371 8.23 6.90 7.94
C PHE A 371 9.45 7.80 7.97
N GLU A 372 9.28 9.09 8.29
CA GLU A 372 10.40 10.02 8.47
C GLU A 372 11.29 9.62 9.65
N ASP A 373 10.70 9.36 10.81
CA ASP A 373 11.43 8.98 12.01
C ASP A 373 12.04 7.58 11.87
N MET A 374 11.39 6.67 11.14
CA MET A 374 12.01 5.39 10.77
C MET A 374 13.29 5.60 9.94
N ARG A 375 13.26 6.51 8.95
CA ARG A 375 14.47 6.83 8.16
C ARG A 375 15.57 7.44 9.04
N LYS A 376 15.21 8.34 9.97
CA LYS A 376 16.18 8.90 10.92
C LYS A 376 16.80 7.81 11.79
N ALA A 377 15.99 6.90 12.34
CA ALA A 377 16.48 5.79 13.14
C ALA A 377 17.44 4.85 12.38
N ILE A 378 17.24 4.66 11.07
CA ILE A 378 18.19 3.91 10.21
C ILE A 378 19.51 4.66 10.06
N VAL A 379 19.47 5.98 9.87
CA VAL A 379 20.67 6.81 9.70
C VAL A 379 21.46 6.90 11.00
N ASP A 380 20.76 6.99 12.13
CA ASP A 380 21.35 7.14 13.46
C ASP A 380 21.75 5.80 14.12
N ASP A 381 21.65 4.67 13.41
CA ASP A 381 21.91 3.32 13.93
C ASP A 381 21.07 2.94 15.18
N ARG A 382 19.86 3.50 15.31
CA ARG A 382 18.91 3.23 16.40
C ARG A 382 17.66 2.48 15.94
N PHE A 383 17.81 1.65 14.90
CA PHE A 383 16.68 0.98 14.30
C PHE A 383 16.03 -0.06 15.22
N ASP A 384 16.82 -0.77 16.04
CA ASP A 384 16.28 -1.77 16.98
C ASP A 384 15.41 -1.13 18.08
N GLU A 385 15.77 0.08 18.52
CA GLU A 385 14.94 0.89 19.42
C GLU A 385 13.62 1.27 18.73
N PHE A 386 13.69 1.71 17.48
CA PHE A 386 12.52 2.07 16.69
C PHE A 386 11.59 0.87 16.44
N GLU A 387 12.14 -0.31 16.17
CA GLU A 387 11.35 -1.55 16.06
C GLU A 387 10.66 -1.91 17.36
N THR A 388 11.35 -1.76 18.48
CA THR A 388 10.73 -1.99 19.79
C THR A 388 9.57 -1.02 20.01
N MET A 389 9.77 0.27 19.77
CA MET A 389 8.73 1.30 19.87
C MET A 389 7.54 1.03 18.95
N ALA A 390 7.79 0.59 17.70
CA ALA A 390 6.74 0.32 16.73
C ALA A 390 5.75 -0.76 17.18
N LYS A 391 6.18 -1.73 18.00
CA LYS A 391 5.28 -2.74 18.61
C LYS A 391 4.22 -2.10 19.50
N GLY A 392 4.50 -0.93 20.07
CA GLY A 392 3.54 -0.14 20.84
C GLY A 392 2.47 0.54 19.98
N HIS A 393 2.62 0.60 18.66
CA HIS A 393 1.69 1.21 17.71
C HIS A 393 0.92 0.15 16.92
N HIS A 394 0.15 -0.66 17.63
CA HIS A 394 -0.67 -1.70 17.04
C HIS A 394 -2.17 -1.34 17.06
N PHE A 395 -2.86 -1.59 15.94
CA PHE A 395 -4.30 -1.37 15.83
C PHE A 395 -5.05 -2.70 15.81
N PRO A 396 -6.09 -2.88 16.65
CA PRO A 396 -6.88 -4.11 16.64
C PRO A 396 -7.57 -4.30 15.29
N GLU A 397 -7.40 -5.48 14.70
CA GLU A 397 -7.80 -5.78 13.33
C GLU A 397 -9.31 -5.81 13.15
N ASP A 398 -10.04 -6.23 14.19
CA ASP A 398 -11.49 -6.23 14.26
C ASP A 398 -12.09 -4.83 14.18
N LEU A 399 -11.30 -3.81 14.50
CA LEU A 399 -11.70 -2.42 14.39
C LEU A 399 -11.44 -1.83 13.00
N ILE A 400 -10.59 -2.46 12.19
CA ILE A 400 -10.19 -1.93 10.89
C ILE A 400 -11.18 -2.37 9.83
N GLN A 401 -11.96 -1.41 9.34
CA GLN A 401 -12.89 -1.64 8.25
C GLN A 401 -12.15 -1.82 6.91
N ILE A 402 -12.50 -2.89 6.20
CA ILE A 402 -12.11 -3.10 4.81
C ILE A 402 -12.96 -2.20 3.91
N ASP A 403 -12.44 -1.83 2.75
CA ASP A 403 -13.22 -1.10 1.77
C ASP A 403 -14.33 -1.99 1.18
N LEU A 404 -15.57 -1.71 1.58
CA LEU A 404 -16.76 -2.42 1.12
C LEU A 404 -17.41 -1.78 -0.11
N THR A 405 -16.81 -0.77 -0.74
CA THR A 405 -17.40 -0.11 -1.93
C THR A 405 -17.69 -1.10 -3.06
N ALA A 406 -16.93 -2.20 -3.17
CA ALA A 406 -17.18 -3.25 -4.16
C ALA A 406 -18.25 -4.30 -3.72
N LYS A 407 -18.67 -4.32 -2.45
CA LYS A 407 -19.67 -5.29 -1.92
C LYS A 407 -21.12 -4.82 -2.07
N SER A 408 -21.37 -3.52 -2.31
CA SER A 408 -22.73 -2.97 -2.38
C SER A 408 -23.59 -3.51 -3.53
N LEU A 409 -23.07 -4.39 -4.39
CA LEU A 409 -23.78 -5.02 -5.51
C LEU A 409 -23.96 -6.54 -5.38
N GLN A 410 -23.47 -7.16 -4.30
CA GLN A 410 -23.69 -8.60 -4.07
C GLN A 410 -25.03 -8.94 -3.40
N ASN A 411 -25.81 -7.94 -2.97
CA ASN A 411 -27.10 -8.13 -2.30
C ASN A 411 -28.32 -8.10 -3.25
N ASN A 412 -28.16 -8.38 -4.54
CA ASN A 412 -29.28 -8.49 -5.48
C ASN A 412 -29.84 -9.90 -5.66
N ASP A 413 -29.46 -10.86 -4.81
CA ASP A 413 -30.14 -12.15 -4.68
C ASP A 413 -30.97 -12.15 -3.38
N ALA A 414 -32.17 -11.57 -3.45
CA ALA A 414 -33.25 -11.73 -2.48
C ALA A 414 -34.58 -11.94 -3.23
#